data_AF-A0A8J6SLS6-F1
#
_entry.id   AF-A0A8J6SLS6-F1
#
_cell.length_a   1.000
_cell.length_b   1.000
_cell.length_c   1.000
_cell.angle_alpha   90.00
_cell.angle_beta   90.00
_cell.angle_gamma   90.00
#
_symmetry.space_group_name_H-M   'P 1'
#
loop_
_entity.id
_entity.type
_entity.pdbx_description
1 polymer ?
#
loop_
_entity_poly.entity_id
_entity_poly.type
_entity_poly.pdbx_seq_one_letter_code
_entity_poly.pdbx_strand_id
1 'polypeptide(L)'
;MLGNVEEVLSRIKPNDLVLDVGGWACPFNRANWVIDAEPYETRGFYARNGMGKAQGGEKEYFNRDTWVQRDICDKEPWPFKDNFFDFSICSHTLEDIRDPLYVCSELIRVSKRGYIEVPSRLVESCRGIESSRIVGLSHHRWLVDITDNCVQFTMKYHMINGDFQLSFPHSFAKKLSPPETISYLFWEDSFDVAETQIHGVDNIHAHLRQFVAQRYNYPHYRFVMKRVNNLVDRGLKKIARSFSV
;
A
#
# COMPACT_ATOMS: atom_id res chain seq x y z
N MET A 1 -6.67 -2.36 -9.60
CA MET A 1 -7.19 -1.37 -10.57
C MET A 1 -7.34 -0.07 -9.82
N LEU A 2 -6.87 1.05 -10.37
CA LEU A 2 -7.10 2.37 -9.79
C LEU A 2 -8.59 2.58 -9.54
N GLY A 3 -8.98 2.94 -8.31
CA GLY A 3 -10.38 3.23 -8.00
C GLY A 3 -10.88 4.51 -8.66
N ASN A 4 -9.97 5.45 -8.96
CA ASN A 4 -10.29 6.82 -9.35
C ASN A 4 -9.83 7.22 -10.77
N VAL A 5 -9.74 6.27 -11.72
CA VAL A 5 -9.21 6.55 -13.08
C VAL A 5 -9.88 7.74 -13.76
N GLU A 6 -11.20 7.85 -13.70
CA GLU A 6 -11.95 8.94 -14.33
C GLU A 6 -11.62 10.30 -13.70
N GLU A 7 -11.51 10.36 -12.37
CA GLU A 7 -11.16 11.59 -11.67
C GLU A 7 -9.72 12.01 -11.99
N VAL A 8 -8.78 11.06 -12.00
CA VAL A 8 -7.38 11.33 -12.38
C VAL A 8 -7.33 11.90 -13.81
N LEU A 9 -8.02 11.28 -14.76
CA LEU A 9 -8.08 11.78 -16.14
C LEU A 9 -8.70 13.18 -16.23
N SER A 10 -9.70 13.50 -15.41
CA SER A 10 -10.35 14.82 -15.39
C SER A 10 -9.41 15.95 -14.93
N ARG A 11 -8.37 15.61 -14.15
CA ARG A 11 -7.40 16.56 -13.62
C ARG A 11 -6.13 16.70 -14.48
N ILE A 12 -5.94 15.79 -15.44
CA ILE A 12 -4.83 15.86 -16.40
C ILE A 12 -5.26 16.72 -17.58
N LYS A 13 -4.58 17.85 -17.78
CA LYS A 13 -4.80 18.75 -18.91
C LYS A 13 -4.29 18.11 -20.21
N PRO A 14 -4.83 18.49 -21.37
CA PRO A 14 -4.41 17.92 -22.66
C PRO A 14 -2.91 18.01 -22.95
N ASN A 15 -2.26 19.08 -22.49
CA ASN A 15 -0.83 19.35 -22.73
C ASN A 15 0.07 19.02 -21.55
N ASP A 16 -0.46 18.43 -20.46
CA ASP A 16 0.38 18.04 -19.32
C ASP A 16 1.36 16.95 -19.75
N LEU A 17 2.62 17.13 -19.37
CA LEU A 17 3.62 16.06 -19.37
C LEU A 17 3.46 15.21 -18.12
N VAL A 18 3.11 13.93 -18.30
CA VAL A 18 2.71 13.03 -17.21
C VAL A 18 3.74 11.93 -16.96
N LEU A 19 4.09 11.72 -15.69
CA LEU A 19 4.92 10.61 -15.21
C LEU A 19 4.05 9.55 -14.50
N ASP A 20 4.29 8.28 -14.78
CA ASP A 20 3.78 7.14 -14.00
C ASP A 20 4.94 6.47 -13.24
N VAL A 21 4.83 6.41 -11.92
CA VAL A 21 5.86 5.86 -11.02
C VAL A 21 5.38 4.50 -10.51
N GLY A 22 6.18 3.46 -10.75
CA GLY A 22 5.81 2.08 -10.40
C GLY A 22 4.78 1.45 -11.35
N GLY A 23 4.72 1.94 -12.59
CA GLY A 23 3.71 1.58 -13.57
C GLY A 23 3.84 0.18 -14.17
N TRP A 24 4.86 -0.62 -13.85
CA TRP A 24 5.18 -1.84 -14.61
C TRP A 24 4.01 -2.81 -14.83
N ALA A 25 3.35 -3.25 -13.77
CA ALA A 25 2.36 -4.32 -13.88
C ALA A 25 1.06 -3.86 -14.57
N CYS A 26 0.71 -2.59 -14.43
CA CYS A 26 -0.49 -1.97 -15.00
C CYS A 26 -0.24 -0.48 -15.25
N PRO A 27 0.45 -0.12 -16.36
CA PRO A 27 0.79 1.26 -16.63
C PRO A 27 -0.46 2.14 -16.77
N PHE A 28 -0.33 3.40 -16.37
CA PHE A 28 -1.33 4.41 -16.68
C PHE A 28 -1.10 4.96 -18.09
N ASN A 29 -1.88 4.50 -19.06
CA ASN A 29 -1.63 4.72 -20.48
C ASN A 29 -1.53 6.18 -20.90
N ARG A 30 -2.24 7.10 -20.23
CA ARG A 30 -2.11 8.55 -20.46
C ARG A 30 -0.73 9.11 -20.09
N ALA A 31 0.09 8.40 -19.32
CA ALA A 31 1.44 8.85 -18.97
C ALA A 31 2.34 8.96 -20.21
N ASN A 32 3.18 9.99 -20.24
CA ASN A 32 4.17 10.20 -21.28
C ASN A 32 5.49 9.49 -20.94
N TRP A 33 5.78 9.37 -19.65
CA TRP A 33 6.96 8.72 -19.10
C TRP A 33 6.55 7.70 -18.04
N VAL A 34 7.33 6.64 -17.94
CA VAL A 34 7.22 5.65 -16.85
C VAL A 34 8.59 5.47 -16.22
N ILE A 35 8.63 5.38 -14.89
CA ILE A 35 9.83 4.96 -14.15
C ILE A 35 9.49 3.75 -13.27
N ASP A 36 10.25 2.66 -13.44
CA ASP A 36 10.04 1.39 -12.74
C ASP A 36 11.33 0.56 -12.70
N ALA A 37 11.45 -0.38 -11.77
CA ALA A 37 12.60 -1.30 -11.72
C ALA A 37 12.59 -2.32 -12.85
N GLU A 38 11.41 -2.67 -13.34
CA GLU A 38 11.22 -3.72 -14.34
C GLU A 38 11.34 -3.19 -15.79
N PRO A 39 11.77 -4.04 -16.75
CA PRO A 39 12.01 -3.61 -18.12
C PRO A 39 10.72 -3.41 -18.92
N TYR A 40 10.75 -2.44 -19.84
CA TYR A 40 9.63 -2.04 -20.72
C TYR A 40 8.96 -3.22 -21.45
N GLU A 41 9.73 -4.22 -21.88
CA GLU A 41 9.26 -5.40 -22.61
C GLU A 41 8.31 -6.28 -21.80
N THR A 42 8.39 -6.20 -20.48
CA THR A 42 7.61 -7.01 -19.55
C THR A 42 6.43 -6.26 -18.95
N ARG A 43 6.27 -4.97 -19.26
CA ARG A 43 5.17 -4.12 -18.78
C ARG A 43 3.79 -4.71 -19.11
N GLY A 44 2.79 -4.20 -18.41
CA GLY A 44 1.40 -4.63 -18.56
C GLY A 44 1.21 -6.07 -18.10
N PHE A 45 2.03 -6.53 -17.15
CA PHE A 45 2.03 -7.90 -16.64
C PHE A 45 0.61 -8.39 -16.32
N TYR A 46 -0.20 -7.57 -15.65
CA TYR A 46 -1.56 -7.97 -15.29
C TYR A 46 -2.45 -8.12 -16.51
N ALA A 47 -2.50 -7.14 -17.42
CA ALA A 47 -3.32 -7.23 -18.63
C ALA A 47 -2.92 -8.43 -19.52
N ARG A 48 -1.61 -8.68 -19.66
CA ARG A 48 -1.08 -9.79 -20.46
C ARG A 48 -1.39 -11.17 -19.89
N ASN A 49 -1.59 -11.25 -18.58
CA ASN A 49 -1.99 -12.47 -17.88
C ASN A 49 -3.51 -12.53 -17.60
N GLY A 50 -4.31 -11.64 -18.21
CA GLY A 50 -5.76 -11.61 -18.03
C GLY A 50 -6.23 -11.14 -16.64
N MET A 51 -5.35 -10.52 -15.86
CA MET A 51 -5.56 -10.07 -14.48
C MET A 51 -5.94 -8.59 -14.37
N GLY A 52 -6.85 -8.13 -15.23
CA GLY A 52 -7.32 -6.74 -15.26
C GLY A 52 -7.11 -6.08 -16.61
N LYS A 53 -7.36 -4.76 -16.66
CA LYS A 53 -7.21 -3.95 -17.87
C LYS A 53 -6.16 -2.86 -17.63
N ALA A 54 -5.57 -2.37 -18.71
CA ALA A 54 -4.78 -1.14 -18.67
C ALA A 54 -5.66 0.04 -18.21
N GLN A 55 -5.03 1.03 -17.60
CA GLN A 55 -5.70 2.20 -17.03
C GLN A 55 -5.32 3.46 -17.79
N GLY A 56 -6.05 4.56 -17.59
CA GLY A 56 -5.70 5.83 -18.24
C GLY A 56 -5.98 5.89 -19.75
N GLY A 57 -6.90 5.07 -20.26
CA GLY A 57 -7.31 5.03 -21.66
C GLY A 57 -6.74 3.84 -22.44
N GLU A 58 -7.06 3.76 -23.73
CA GLU A 58 -6.68 2.61 -24.59
C GLU A 58 -5.31 2.77 -25.26
N LYS A 59 -4.81 4.00 -25.35
CA LYS A 59 -3.57 4.34 -26.05
C LYS A 59 -2.45 4.62 -25.05
N GLU A 60 -1.35 3.86 -25.14
CA GLU A 60 -0.09 4.18 -24.46
C GLU A 60 0.54 5.44 -25.09
N TYR A 61 0.87 6.44 -24.26
CA TYR A 61 1.58 7.65 -24.67
C TYR A 61 3.09 7.60 -24.38
N PHE A 62 3.53 6.61 -23.61
CA PHE A 62 4.93 6.27 -23.40
C PHE A 62 5.40 5.22 -24.40
N ASN A 63 6.71 5.10 -24.57
CA ASN A 63 7.35 4.04 -25.36
C ASN A 63 8.69 3.65 -24.71
N ARG A 64 9.50 2.84 -25.40
CA ARG A 64 10.80 2.39 -24.89
C ARG A 64 11.74 3.55 -24.52
N ASP A 65 11.73 4.64 -25.27
CA ASP A 65 12.62 5.78 -25.06
C ASP A 65 12.16 6.68 -23.89
N THR A 66 10.89 6.56 -23.48
CA THR A 66 10.33 7.26 -22.30
C THR A 66 10.05 6.31 -21.13
N TRP A 67 10.72 5.15 -21.13
CA TRP A 67 10.73 4.20 -20.02
C TRP A 67 12.07 4.23 -19.31
N VAL A 68 12.07 4.69 -18.06
CA VAL A 68 13.27 4.72 -17.21
C VAL A 68 13.28 3.46 -16.35
N GLN A 69 14.11 2.49 -16.72
CA GLN A 69 14.32 1.30 -15.90
C GLN A 69 15.32 1.60 -14.77
N ARG A 70 14.85 1.66 -13.52
CA ARG A 70 15.67 1.97 -12.33
C ARG A 70 14.98 1.50 -11.05
N ASP A 71 15.75 1.09 -10.03
CA ASP A 71 15.25 1.02 -8.65
C ASP A 71 14.87 2.43 -8.18
N ILE A 72 13.56 2.70 -8.06
CA ILE A 72 13.04 4.02 -7.65
C ILE A 72 13.42 4.40 -6.22
N CYS A 73 13.84 3.45 -5.38
CA CYS A 73 14.35 3.70 -4.03
C CYS A 73 15.86 3.99 -3.99
N ASP A 74 16.57 3.89 -5.13
CA ASP A 74 17.98 4.22 -5.22
C ASP A 74 18.22 5.71 -4.90
N LYS A 75 19.24 5.99 -4.10
CA LYS A 75 19.52 7.33 -3.54
C LYS A 75 20.19 8.30 -4.50
N GLU A 76 20.57 7.88 -5.71
CA GLU A 76 20.83 8.90 -6.73
C GLU A 76 19.49 9.47 -7.23
N PRO A 77 19.39 10.80 -7.38
CA PRO A 77 18.17 11.44 -7.87
C PRO A 77 17.68 10.80 -9.18
N TRP A 78 16.37 10.68 -9.33
CA TRP A 78 15.76 10.28 -10.58
C TRP A 78 16.23 11.19 -11.72
N PRO A 79 16.39 10.67 -12.95
CA PRO A 79 17.02 11.36 -14.07
C PRO A 79 16.13 12.44 -14.71
N PHE A 80 15.42 13.21 -13.88
CA PHE A 80 14.53 14.28 -14.26
C PHE A 80 14.91 15.55 -13.49
N LYS A 81 14.77 16.69 -14.17
CA LYS A 81 14.96 17.99 -13.54
C LYS A 81 13.79 18.30 -12.60
N ASP A 82 14.00 19.26 -11.71
CA ASP A 82 12.95 19.73 -10.82
C ASP A 82 11.77 20.28 -11.64
N ASN A 83 10.54 19.97 -11.24
CA ASN A 83 9.30 20.34 -11.92
C ASN A 83 9.24 19.99 -13.42
N PHE A 84 9.96 18.95 -13.85
CA PHE A 84 9.95 18.50 -15.23
C PHE A 84 8.57 18.02 -15.68
N PHE A 85 7.82 17.37 -14.80
CA PHE A 85 6.46 16.89 -15.07
C PHE A 85 5.40 17.85 -14.56
N ASP A 86 4.32 17.98 -15.34
CA ASP A 86 3.15 18.72 -14.89
C ASP A 86 2.30 17.88 -13.93
N PHE A 87 2.30 16.56 -14.09
CA PHE A 87 1.51 15.65 -13.25
C PHE A 87 2.21 14.31 -13.07
N SER A 88 2.29 13.79 -11.84
CA SER A 88 2.73 12.41 -11.58
C SER A 88 1.60 11.52 -11.06
N ILE A 89 1.63 10.26 -11.42
CA ILE A 89 0.77 9.20 -10.89
C ILE A 89 1.68 8.21 -10.16
N CYS A 90 1.30 7.82 -8.95
CA CYS A 90 1.98 6.79 -8.18
C CYS A 90 0.92 5.91 -7.50
N SER A 91 0.58 4.80 -8.15
CA SER A 91 -0.53 3.95 -7.74
C SER A 91 -0.06 2.56 -7.37
N HIS A 92 -0.47 2.08 -6.20
CA HIS A 92 -0.18 0.74 -5.70
C HIS A 92 1.30 0.38 -5.80
N THR A 93 2.14 1.27 -5.26
CA THR A 93 3.60 1.21 -5.34
C THR A 93 4.21 1.52 -3.97
N LEU A 94 3.79 2.61 -3.34
CA LEU A 94 4.41 3.09 -2.09
C LEU A 94 4.31 2.08 -0.94
N GLU A 95 3.28 1.23 -0.93
CA GLU A 95 3.09 0.19 0.07
C GLU A 95 4.03 -1.01 -0.07
N ASP A 96 4.59 -1.24 -1.26
CA ASP A 96 5.40 -2.43 -1.58
C ASP A 96 6.91 -2.16 -1.54
N ILE A 97 7.30 -0.90 -1.66
CA ILE A 97 8.70 -0.49 -1.81
C ILE A 97 9.45 -0.27 -0.50
N ARG A 98 10.77 -0.30 -0.59
CA ARG A 98 11.68 -0.23 0.57
C ARG A 98 11.71 1.14 1.24
N ASP A 99 11.65 2.23 0.48
CA ASP A 99 11.81 3.58 1.00
C ASP A 99 10.80 4.55 0.36
N PRO A 100 9.54 4.52 0.83
CA PRO A 100 8.50 5.37 0.26
C PRO A 100 8.70 6.86 0.59
N LEU A 101 9.40 7.19 1.69
CA LEU A 101 9.67 8.58 2.05
C LEU A 101 10.54 9.26 0.99
N TYR A 102 11.60 8.58 0.53
CA TYR A 102 12.43 9.08 -0.55
C TYR A 102 11.69 9.17 -1.88
N VAL A 103 10.91 8.15 -2.23
CA VAL A 103 10.09 8.17 -3.44
C VAL A 103 9.09 9.33 -3.42
N CYS A 104 8.47 9.62 -2.27
CA CYS A 104 7.64 10.81 -2.08
C CYS A 104 8.43 12.11 -2.27
N SER A 105 9.66 12.20 -1.76
CA SER A 105 10.51 13.38 -1.98
C SER A 105 10.86 13.60 -3.45
N GLU A 106 11.09 12.52 -4.20
CA GLU A 106 11.36 12.60 -5.63
C GLU A 106 10.10 12.94 -6.44
N LEU A 107 8.92 12.39 -6.07
CA LEU A 107 7.63 12.78 -6.65
C LEU A 107 7.43 14.30 -6.55
N ILE A 108 7.61 14.87 -5.35
CA ILE A 108 7.51 16.31 -5.08
C ILE A 108 8.55 17.08 -5.90
N ARG A 109 9.80 16.60 -5.97
CA ARG A 109 10.87 17.30 -6.69
C ARG A 109 10.60 17.37 -8.20
N VAL A 110 10.22 16.27 -8.83
CA VAL A 110 10.16 16.17 -10.29
C VAL A 110 8.82 16.62 -10.88
N SER A 111 7.79 16.79 -10.06
CA SER A 111 6.41 17.03 -10.52
C SER A 111 5.75 18.20 -9.80
N LYS A 112 4.95 18.99 -10.53
CA LYS A 112 4.23 20.15 -9.97
C LYS A 112 3.01 19.78 -9.13
N ARG A 113 2.39 18.65 -9.45
CA ARG A 113 1.19 18.10 -8.80
C ARG A 113 1.11 16.61 -9.12
N GLY A 114 0.23 15.90 -8.44
CA GLY A 114 0.07 14.49 -8.74
C GLY A 114 -1.05 13.78 -7.99
N TYR A 115 -1.05 12.48 -8.19
CA TYR A 115 -1.98 11.53 -7.60
C TYR A 115 -1.23 10.35 -7.00
N ILE A 116 -1.54 10.05 -5.74
CA ILE A 116 -1.06 8.86 -5.03
C ILE A 116 -2.28 8.00 -4.70
N GLU A 117 -2.20 6.69 -4.94
CA GLU A 117 -3.20 5.71 -4.47
C GLU A 117 -2.51 4.49 -3.89
N VAL A 118 -3.02 4.03 -2.76
CA VAL A 118 -2.55 2.84 -2.04
C VAL A 118 -3.76 2.04 -1.54
N PRO A 119 -3.61 0.75 -1.24
CA PRO A 119 -4.62 0.03 -0.48
C PRO A 119 -4.89 0.75 0.83
N SER A 120 -6.16 0.91 1.19
CA SER A 120 -6.49 1.52 2.47
C SER A 120 -5.96 0.68 3.62
N ARG A 121 -5.61 1.33 4.74
CA ARG A 121 -5.28 0.62 5.97
C ARG A 121 -6.38 -0.34 6.42
N LEU A 122 -7.65 -0.10 6.07
CA LEU A 122 -8.76 -1.01 6.35
C LEU A 122 -8.59 -2.34 5.63
N VAL A 123 -8.43 -2.33 4.30
CA VAL A 123 -8.29 -3.57 3.51
C VAL A 123 -6.97 -4.26 3.83
N GLU A 124 -5.89 -3.49 4.02
CA GLU A 124 -4.56 -4.03 4.34
C GLU A 124 -4.51 -4.66 5.75
N SER A 125 -5.44 -4.30 6.63
CA SER A 125 -5.62 -4.91 7.96
C SER A 125 -6.64 -6.05 7.98
N CYS A 126 -7.18 -6.48 6.84
CA CYS A 126 -8.16 -7.56 6.74
C CYS A 126 -7.52 -8.93 6.49
N ARG A 127 -8.12 -9.98 7.04
CA ARG A 127 -7.81 -11.38 6.67
C ARG A 127 -8.57 -11.81 5.41
N GLY A 128 -7.98 -12.74 4.66
CA GLY A 128 -8.62 -13.32 3.49
C GLY A 128 -8.67 -12.39 2.28
N ILE A 129 -7.74 -11.43 2.20
CA ILE A 129 -7.49 -10.66 0.98
C ILE A 129 -6.70 -11.52 -0.01
N GLU A 130 -5.52 -11.98 0.40
CA GLU A 130 -4.73 -12.96 -0.38
C GLU A 130 -4.98 -14.40 0.09
N SER A 131 -4.95 -14.60 1.42
CA SER A 131 -5.16 -15.91 2.03
C SER A 131 -5.77 -15.79 3.42
N SER A 132 -6.28 -16.90 3.97
CA SER A 132 -6.81 -16.93 5.34
C SER A 132 -5.74 -16.77 6.42
N ARG A 133 -4.47 -16.99 6.08
CA ARG A 133 -3.33 -17.02 7.03
C ARG A 133 -2.67 -15.65 7.18
N ILE A 134 -2.66 -14.87 6.11
CA ILE A 134 -2.00 -13.56 6.04
C ILE A 134 -3.05 -12.44 6.14
N VAL A 135 -2.67 -11.35 6.79
CA VAL A 135 -3.43 -10.11 6.84
C VAL A 135 -2.96 -9.19 5.71
N GLY A 136 -3.89 -8.62 4.93
CA GLY A 136 -3.59 -7.82 3.74
C GLY A 136 -2.94 -8.63 2.62
N LEU A 137 -2.11 -7.97 1.82
CA LEU A 137 -1.28 -8.62 0.80
C LEU A 137 0.13 -8.91 1.37
N SER A 138 0.67 -10.09 1.09
CA SER A 138 1.91 -10.59 1.72
C SER A 138 3.17 -9.82 1.33
N HIS A 139 3.18 -9.20 0.15
CA HIS A 139 4.32 -8.43 -0.37
C HIS A 139 4.35 -7.00 0.18
N HIS A 140 3.20 -6.43 0.54
CA HIS A 140 3.10 -5.07 1.08
C HIS A 140 3.84 -4.94 2.42
N ARG A 141 4.70 -3.93 2.49
CA ARG A 141 5.58 -3.61 3.64
C ARG A 141 4.95 -2.60 4.58
N TRP A 142 4.09 -1.73 4.07
CA TRP A 142 3.57 -0.58 4.80
C TRP A 142 2.05 -0.63 4.95
N LEU A 143 1.59 -0.26 6.14
CA LEU A 143 0.24 0.24 6.36
C LEU A 143 0.28 1.75 6.12
N VAL A 144 -0.51 2.23 5.18
CA VAL A 144 -0.49 3.64 4.76
C VAL A 144 -1.78 4.32 5.19
N ASP A 145 -1.63 5.43 5.90
CA ASP A 145 -2.71 6.35 6.23
C ASP A 145 -2.51 7.64 5.44
N ILE A 146 -3.51 8.04 4.65
CA ILE A 146 -3.53 9.33 3.97
C ILE A 146 -4.62 10.17 4.61
N THR A 147 -4.23 11.33 5.14
CA THR A 147 -5.14 12.28 5.78
C THR A 147 -4.76 13.69 5.37
N ASP A 148 -5.74 14.47 4.92
CA ASP A 148 -5.55 15.83 4.41
C ASP A 148 -4.49 15.87 3.29
N ASN A 149 -3.36 16.56 3.51
CA ASN A 149 -2.23 16.63 2.59
C ASN A 149 -1.00 15.89 3.14
N CYS A 150 -1.21 14.78 3.86
CA CYS A 150 -0.16 14.01 4.50
C CYS A 150 -0.28 12.50 4.19
N VAL A 151 0.85 11.88 3.88
CA VAL A 151 1.00 10.43 3.69
C VAL A 151 1.87 9.88 4.83
N GLN A 152 1.28 9.02 5.66
CA GLN A 152 1.94 8.41 6.80
C GLN A 152 2.15 6.91 6.59
N PHE A 153 3.39 6.48 6.77
CA PHE A 153 3.79 5.09 6.62
C PHE A 153 4.02 4.45 7.99
N THR A 154 3.30 3.37 8.28
CA THR A 154 3.55 2.52 9.45
C THR A 154 4.03 1.15 8.98
N MET A 155 5.15 0.66 9.50
CA MET A 155 5.61 -0.69 9.16
C MET A 155 4.50 -1.72 9.41
N LYS A 156 4.26 -2.62 8.45
CA LYS A 156 3.34 -3.74 8.62
C LYS A 156 3.96 -4.81 9.50
N TYR A 157 3.87 -4.62 10.81
CA TYR A 157 4.47 -5.52 11.79
C TYR A 157 3.93 -6.96 11.66
N HIS A 158 4.84 -7.93 11.58
CA HIS A 158 4.53 -9.36 11.46
C HIS A 158 3.49 -9.88 12.46
N MET A 159 3.43 -9.32 13.67
CA MET A 159 2.48 -9.73 14.73
C MET A 159 1.01 -9.54 14.35
N ILE A 160 0.71 -8.69 13.36
CA ILE A 160 -0.65 -8.48 12.84
C ILE A 160 -1.33 -9.82 12.45
N ASN A 161 -0.52 -10.80 12.02
CA ASN A 161 -0.96 -12.13 11.63
C ASN A 161 -1.27 -13.05 12.82
N GLY A 162 -0.75 -12.77 14.01
CA GLY A 162 -0.76 -13.70 15.15
C GLY A 162 -1.99 -13.62 16.06
N ASP A 163 -2.75 -12.52 16.01
CA ASP A 163 -3.89 -12.30 16.90
C ASP A 163 -5.08 -11.71 16.14
N PHE A 164 -6.28 -12.23 16.42
CA PHE A 164 -7.51 -11.73 15.82
C PHE A 164 -7.82 -10.29 16.26
N GLN A 165 -7.29 -9.83 17.38
CA GLN A 165 -7.51 -8.46 17.86
C GLN A 165 -6.70 -7.41 17.08
N LEU A 166 -5.73 -7.83 16.26
CA LEU A 166 -4.84 -6.95 15.51
C LEU A 166 -5.21 -6.83 14.03
N SER A 167 -6.23 -7.58 13.60
CA SER A 167 -6.70 -7.61 12.21
C SER A 167 -8.21 -7.76 12.15
N PHE A 168 -8.80 -7.34 11.04
CA PHE A 168 -10.22 -7.55 10.78
C PHE A 168 -10.48 -8.96 10.24
N PRO A 169 -11.63 -9.58 10.56
CA PRO A 169 -11.97 -10.89 10.00
C PRO A 169 -12.33 -10.76 8.52
N HIS A 170 -12.26 -11.87 7.78
CA HIS A 170 -12.65 -11.88 6.37
C HIS A 170 -14.11 -11.42 6.12
N SER A 171 -15.01 -11.63 7.08
CA SER A 171 -16.38 -11.12 7.01
C SER A 171 -16.49 -9.60 7.05
N PHE A 172 -15.49 -8.91 7.61
CA PHE A 172 -15.40 -7.44 7.56
C PHE A 172 -14.91 -7.00 6.18
N ALA A 173 -13.88 -7.66 5.63
CA ALA A 173 -13.38 -7.41 4.28
C ALA A 173 -14.49 -7.46 3.22
N LYS A 174 -15.38 -8.46 3.30
CA LYS A 174 -16.53 -8.61 2.39
C LYS A 174 -17.56 -7.47 2.45
N LYS A 175 -17.51 -6.62 3.48
CA LYS A 175 -18.43 -5.50 3.68
C LYS A 175 -17.84 -4.16 3.26
N LEU A 176 -16.54 -4.11 2.98
CA LEU A 176 -15.90 -2.88 2.50
C LEU A 176 -16.46 -2.53 1.12
N SER A 177 -16.94 -1.31 0.98
CA SER A 177 -17.26 -0.71 -0.32
C SER A 177 -15.98 -0.40 -1.10
N PRO A 178 -16.03 -0.30 -2.45
CA PRO A 178 -14.84 0.00 -3.24
C PRO A 178 -14.05 1.25 -2.78
N PRO A 179 -14.69 2.39 -2.44
CA PRO A 179 -13.97 3.54 -1.91
C PRO A 179 -13.26 3.30 -0.58
N GLU A 180 -13.75 2.37 0.25
CA GLU A 180 -13.10 2.01 1.53
C GLU A 180 -11.90 1.08 1.33
N THR A 181 -11.70 0.51 0.15
CA THR A 181 -10.55 -0.39 -0.14
C THR A 181 -9.30 0.35 -0.57
N ILE A 182 -9.40 1.63 -0.89
CA ILE A 182 -8.28 2.46 -1.33
C ILE A 182 -8.16 3.69 -0.44
N SER A 183 -6.96 4.26 -0.39
CA SER A 183 -6.69 5.58 0.16
C SER A 183 -5.86 6.33 -0.86
N TYR A 184 -6.15 7.62 -1.04
CA TYR A 184 -5.53 8.38 -2.12
C TYR A 184 -5.33 9.85 -1.75
N LEU A 185 -4.39 10.49 -2.46
CA LEU A 185 -4.07 11.91 -2.34
C LEU A 185 -3.96 12.53 -3.73
N PHE A 186 -4.71 13.59 -3.98
CA PHE A 186 -4.36 14.58 -4.99
C PHE A 186 -3.58 15.71 -4.31
N TRP A 187 -2.40 16.02 -4.81
CA TRP A 187 -1.52 17.03 -4.23
C TRP A 187 -1.07 18.04 -5.30
N GLU A 188 -0.74 19.25 -4.86
CA GLU A 188 -0.19 20.34 -5.67
C GLU A 188 0.95 21.00 -4.89
N ASP A 189 2.05 21.33 -5.58
CA ASP A 189 3.34 21.81 -5.08
C ASP A 189 4.07 20.86 -4.12
N SER A 190 3.43 20.43 -3.02
CA SER A 190 4.02 19.52 -2.04
C SER A 190 2.97 18.82 -1.16
N PHE A 191 3.40 17.78 -0.46
CA PHE A 191 2.63 17.13 0.60
C PHE A 191 3.57 16.68 1.73
N ASP A 192 3.01 16.51 2.92
CA ASP A 192 3.77 16.04 4.07
C ASP A 192 3.95 14.52 4.00
N VAL A 193 5.14 14.03 4.29
CA VAL A 193 5.42 12.60 4.35
C VAL A 193 6.16 12.25 5.63
N ALA A 194 5.71 11.20 6.31
CA ALA A 194 6.32 10.75 7.55
C ALA A 194 6.25 9.23 7.73
N GLU A 195 7.21 8.71 8.49
CA GLU A 195 7.14 7.35 9.04
C GLU A 195 6.63 7.44 10.48
N THR A 196 5.62 6.62 10.82
CA THR A 196 5.20 6.40 12.20
C THR A 196 6.11 5.36 12.85
N GLN A 197 7.02 5.84 13.71
CA GLN A 197 7.90 4.99 14.48
C GLN A 197 7.25 4.60 15.81
N ILE A 198 7.15 3.29 16.07
CA ILE A 198 6.57 2.74 17.30
C ILE A 198 7.61 1.87 18.00
N HIS A 199 7.95 2.23 19.24
CA HIS A 199 8.95 1.53 20.03
C HIS A 199 8.30 0.60 21.06
N GLY A 200 8.73 -0.66 21.08
CA GLY A 200 8.31 -1.66 22.06
C GLY A 200 7.12 -2.50 21.60
N VAL A 201 7.19 -3.81 21.89
CA VAL A 201 6.20 -4.82 21.47
C VAL A 201 4.79 -4.47 21.97
N ASP A 202 4.66 -4.00 23.21
CA ASP A 202 3.37 -3.65 23.80
C ASP A 202 2.73 -2.44 23.12
N ASN A 203 3.53 -1.43 22.75
CA ASN A 203 3.04 -0.25 22.04
C ASN A 203 2.61 -0.59 20.62
N ILE A 204 3.38 -1.43 19.91
CA ILE A 204 3.01 -1.94 18.58
C ILE A 204 1.68 -2.70 18.66
N HIS A 205 1.56 -3.61 19.62
CA HIS A 205 0.34 -4.37 19.84
C HIS A 205 -0.84 -3.46 20.18
N ALA A 206 -0.66 -2.48 21.07
CA ALA A 206 -1.69 -1.52 21.43
C ALA A 206 -2.14 -0.68 20.24
N HIS A 207 -1.21 -0.19 19.43
CA HIS A 207 -1.49 0.61 18.23
C HIS A 207 -2.34 -0.16 17.21
N LEU A 208 -1.92 -1.38 16.84
CA LEU A 208 -2.67 -2.24 15.91
C LEU A 208 -4.05 -2.62 16.49
N ARG A 209 -4.11 -2.97 17.78
CA ARG A 209 -5.37 -3.31 18.45
C ARG A 209 -6.34 -2.13 18.50
N GLN A 210 -5.85 -0.93 18.79
CA GLN A 210 -6.67 0.27 18.87
C GLN A 210 -7.33 0.57 17.54
N PHE A 211 -6.59 0.44 16.43
CA PHE A 211 -7.13 0.63 15.08
C PHE A 211 -8.33 -0.29 14.80
N VAL A 212 -8.22 -1.57 15.18
CA VAL A 212 -9.29 -2.57 15.02
C VAL A 212 -10.45 -2.31 15.98
N ALA A 213 -10.17 -2.08 17.27
CA ALA A 213 -11.19 -1.92 18.30
C ALA A 213 -12.09 -0.70 18.08
N GLN A 214 -11.58 0.35 17.45
CA GLN A 214 -12.37 1.54 17.07
C GLN A 214 -13.39 1.26 15.96
N ARG A 215 -13.22 0.17 15.19
CA ARG A 215 -13.95 -0.08 13.93
C ARG A 215 -14.71 -1.40 13.92
N TYR A 216 -14.31 -2.35 14.76
CA TYR A 216 -14.92 -3.66 14.79
C TYR A 216 -14.98 -4.26 16.20
N ASN A 217 -16.21 -4.54 16.64
CA ASN A 217 -16.49 -5.20 17.91
C ASN A 217 -16.55 -6.71 17.73
N TYR A 218 -15.49 -7.41 18.15
CA TYR A 218 -15.50 -8.86 18.18
C TYR A 218 -16.52 -9.39 19.21
N PRO A 219 -17.25 -10.49 18.91
CA PRO A 219 -18.12 -11.13 19.87
C PRO A 219 -17.39 -11.56 21.14
N HIS A 220 -18.01 -11.36 22.31
CA HIS A 220 -17.41 -11.62 23.62
C HIS A 220 -16.83 -13.04 23.76
N TYR A 221 -17.48 -14.05 23.16
CA TYR A 221 -17.04 -15.44 23.23
C TYR A 221 -15.61 -15.64 22.68
N ARG A 222 -15.14 -14.83 21.70
CA ARG A 222 -13.77 -14.96 21.17
C ARG A 222 -12.71 -14.62 22.22
N PHE A 223 -13.00 -13.67 23.09
CA PHE A 223 -12.12 -13.31 24.20
C PHE A 223 -12.07 -14.41 25.26
N VAL A 224 -13.22 -15.01 25.56
CA VAL A 224 -13.32 -16.18 26.47
C VAL A 224 -12.49 -17.35 25.92
N MET A 225 -12.68 -17.70 24.64
CA MET A 225 -11.92 -18.77 23.98
C MET A 225 -10.42 -18.51 24.00
N LYS A 226 -9.98 -17.29 23.71
CA LYS A 226 -8.56 -16.92 23.80
C LYS A 226 -8.00 -17.11 25.22
N ARG A 227 -8.76 -16.71 26.26
CA ARG A 227 -8.35 -16.88 27.65
C ARG A 227 -8.21 -18.37 28.01
N VAL A 228 -9.16 -19.20 27.59
CA VAL A 228 -9.11 -20.66 27.79
C VAL A 228 -7.89 -21.26 27.10
N ASN A 229 -7.67 -20.96 25.81
CA ASN A 229 -6.51 -21.47 25.06
C ASN A 229 -5.19 -21.08 25.73
N ASN A 230 -5.06 -19.82 26.16
CA ASN A 230 -3.86 -19.35 26.87
C ASN A 230 -3.62 -20.03 28.22
N LEU A 231 -4.67 -20.53 28.89
CA LEU A 231 -4.55 -21.30 30.13
C LEU A 231 -4.12 -22.74 29.82
N VAL A 232 -4.72 -23.36 28.80
CA VAL A 232 -4.36 -24.70 28.32
C VAL A 232 -2.88 -24.73 27.89
N ASP A 233 -2.43 -23.78 27.08
CA ASP A 233 -1.04 -23.70 26.61
C ASP A 233 -0.04 -23.54 27.77
N ARG A 234 -0.37 -22.74 28.77
CA ARG A 234 0.45 -22.59 29.98
C ARG A 234 0.52 -23.88 30.79
N GLY A 235 -0.60 -24.61 30.90
CA GLY A 235 -0.66 -25.92 31.53
C GLY A 235 0.23 -26.94 30.80
N LEU A 236 0.09 -27.05 29.48
CA LEU A 236 0.89 -27.96 28.65
C LEU A 236 2.39 -27.67 28.73
N LYS A 237 2.80 -26.38 28.68
CA LYS A 237 4.22 -25.99 28.83
C LYS A 237 4.77 -26.36 30.21
N LYS A 238 3.96 -26.27 31.27
CA LYS A 238 4.36 -26.68 32.62
C LYS A 238 4.58 -28.19 32.71
N ILE A 239 3.69 -28.97 32.09
CA ILE A 239 3.79 -30.44 32.02
C ILE A 239 5.00 -30.87 31.18
N ALA A 240 5.22 -30.28 30.00
CA ALA A 240 6.37 -30.62 29.16
C ALA A 240 7.71 -30.38 29.88
N ARG A 241 7.82 -29.27 30.62
CA ARG A 241 9.01 -28.98 31.45
C ARG A 241 9.24 -30.01 32.56
N SER A 242 8.19 -30.62 33.12
CA SER A 242 8.36 -31.68 34.12
C SER A 242 8.85 -33.02 33.55
N PHE A 243 8.80 -33.22 32.23
CA PHE A 243 9.30 -34.41 31.54
C PHE A 243 10.64 -34.20 30.82
N SER A 244 11.21 -32.99 30.89
CA SER A 244 12.49 -32.63 30.24
C SER A 244 13.71 -32.80 31.16
N VAL A 245 13.62 -33.70 32.14
CA VAL A 245 14.70 -34.04 33.09
C VAL A 245 15.51 -35.22 32.55
#